data_AF-A0A1B3LHR7-F1
#
_entry.id   AF-A0A1B3LHR7-F1
#
_cell.length_a   1.000
_cell.length_b   1.000
_cell.length_c   1.000
_cell.angle_alpha   90.00
_cell.angle_beta   90.00
_cell.angle_gamma   90.00
#
_symmetry.space_group_name_H-M   'P 1'
#
loop_
_entity.id
_entity.type
_entity.pdbx_description
1 polymer ?
#
loop_
_entity_poly.entity_id
_entity_poly.type
_entity_poly.pdbx_seq_one_letter_code
_entity_poly.pdbx_strand_id
1 'polypeptide(L)' 'MSSAASAPAGGISCRDSTRLVSQMRDRPLDGTETAQLETHVAQCPHCRIAAQQFADLFARVDLLLARNPQGDRR' A
#
# COMPACT_ATOMS: atom_id res chain seq x y z
N MET A 1 -5.28 15.42 -17.93
CA MET A 1 -6.09 14.20 -17.71
C MET A 1 -6.26 14.03 -16.21
N SER A 2 -7.26 14.71 -15.65
CA SER A 2 -7.64 14.62 -14.23
C SER A 2 -8.88 13.74 -14.11
N SER A 3 -8.81 12.70 -13.30
CA SER A 3 -9.99 12.04 -12.73
C SER A 3 -9.60 11.57 -11.34
N ALA A 4 -9.66 12.54 -10.42
CA ALA A 4 -9.67 12.34 -8.99
C ALA A 4 -11.00 12.91 -8.51
N ALA A 5 -11.97 12.04 -8.24
CA ALA A 5 -13.07 12.34 -7.34
C ALA A 5 -13.79 11.03 -7.06
N SER A 6 -13.55 10.47 -5.88
CA SER A 6 -14.58 9.93 -4.99
C SER A 6 -13.90 9.45 -3.71
N ALA A 7 -13.84 10.31 -2.70
CA ALA A 7 -14.01 9.85 -1.32
C ALA A 7 -15.52 10.02 -1.01
N PRO A 8 -16.20 9.09 -0.31
CA PRO A 8 -15.73 8.39 0.89
C PRO A 8 -15.79 6.84 0.75
N ALA A 9 -15.17 6.05 1.62
CA ALA A 9 -15.02 6.30 3.06
C ALA A 9 -13.63 5.91 3.61
N GLY A 10 -13.16 6.67 4.61
CA GLY A 10 -11.79 6.67 5.16
C GLY A 10 -11.01 7.99 5.06
N GLY A 11 -11.55 8.98 4.33
CA GLY A 11 -10.98 10.33 4.24
C GLY A 11 -9.85 10.53 3.21
N ILE A 12 -9.45 9.48 2.50
CA ILE A 12 -8.39 9.52 1.46
C ILE A 12 -8.89 8.95 0.12
N SER A 13 -8.24 9.30 -0.99
CA SER A 13 -8.56 8.76 -2.33
C SER A 13 -7.86 7.43 -2.61
N CYS A 14 -8.29 6.67 -3.64
CA CYS A 14 -7.60 5.44 -4.06
C CYS A 14 -6.13 5.68 -4.47
N ARG A 15 -5.83 6.89 -4.97
CA ARG A 15 -4.46 7.28 -5.29
C ARG A 15 -3.63 7.45 -4.02
N ASP A 16 -4.20 8.11 -3.01
CA ASP A 16 -3.55 8.29 -1.71
C ASP A 16 -3.35 6.96 -0.99
N SER A 17 -4.33 6.06 -1.05
CA SER A 17 -4.20 4.73 -0.45
C SER A 17 -3.05 3.94 -1.08
N THR A 18 -2.93 3.99 -2.41
CA THR A 18 -1.82 3.35 -3.13
C THR A 18 -0.47 3.96 -2.75
N ARG A 19 -0.41 5.29 -2.60
CA ARG A 19 0.79 5.99 -2.11
C ARG A 19 1.18 5.52 -0.70
N LEU A 20 0.23 5.42 0.21
CA LEU A 20 0.48 4.97 1.59
C LEU A 20 0.94 3.51 1.64
N VAL A 21 0.35 2.61 0.86
CA VAL A 21 0.78 1.20 0.76
C VAL A 21 2.24 1.10 0.31
N SER A 22 2.65 1.89 -0.69
CA SER A 22 4.05 1.94 -1.11
C SER A 22 4.96 2.49 -0.02
N GLN A 23 4.57 3.58 0.64
CA GLN A 23 5.36 4.20 1.71
C GLN A 23 5.57 3.28 2.91
N MET A 24 4.59 2.43 3.22
CA MET A 24 4.68 1.45 4.32
C MET A 24 5.86 0.49 4.18
N ARG A 25 6.38 0.27 2.96
CA ARG A 25 7.59 -0.52 2.73
C ARG A 25 8.87 0.22 3.10
N ASP A 26 8.89 1.52 2.81
CA ASP A 26 10.08 2.35 2.96
C ASP A 26 10.18 2.94 4.38
N ARG A 27 9.03 3.15 5.03
CA ARG A 27 8.90 3.66 6.39
C ARG A 27 7.64 3.12 7.07
N PRO A 28 7.61 3.06 8.41
CA PRO A 28 6.35 2.87 9.11
C PRO A 28 5.39 4.03 8.81
N LEU A 29 4.11 3.70 8.62
CA LEU A 29 3.03 4.68 8.63
C LEU A 29 2.72 5.08 10.07
N ASP A 30 2.31 6.33 10.28
CA ASP A 30 1.81 6.74 11.59
C ASP A 30 0.39 6.20 11.86
N GLY A 31 -0.11 6.39 13.08
CA GLY A 31 -1.42 5.87 13.48
C GLY A 31 -2.59 6.47 12.69
N THR A 32 -2.48 7.73 12.25
CA THR A 32 -3.52 8.39 11.45
C THR A 32 -3.50 7.86 10.02
N GLU A 33 -2.33 7.75 9.43
CA GLU A 33 -2.13 7.19 8.08
C GLU A 33 -2.62 5.75 8.00
N THR A 34 -2.29 4.94 9.01
CA THR A 34 -2.75 3.55 9.13
C THR A 34 -4.27 3.49 9.19
N ALA A 35 -4.89 4.25 10.09
CA ALA A 35 -6.35 4.25 10.25
C ALA A 35 -7.09 4.70 8.99
N GLN A 36 -6.60 5.74 8.30
CA GLN A 36 -7.16 6.22 7.04
C GLN A 36 -7.07 5.17 5.93
N LEU A 37 -5.92 4.50 5.82
CA LEU A 37 -5.69 3.45 4.84
C LEU A 37 -6.59 2.23 5.10
N GLU A 38 -6.64 1.74 6.34
CA GLU A 38 -7.49 0.61 6.73
C GLU A 38 -8.97 0.89 6.44
N THR A 39 -9.44 2.08 6.83
CA THR A 39 -10.81 2.49 6.60
C THR A 39 -11.13 2.54 5.09
N HIS A 40 -10.23 3.10 4.27
CA HIS A 40 -10.38 3.15 2.82
C HIS A 40 -10.41 1.76 2.18
N VAL A 41 -9.48 0.89 2.54
CA VAL A 41 -9.40 -0.49 2.01
C VAL A 41 -10.65 -1.29 2.40
N ALA A 42 -11.18 -1.09 3.60
CA ALA A 42 -12.41 -1.76 4.04
C ALA A 42 -13.62 -1.35 3.19
N GLN A 43 -13.71 -0.08 2.78
CA GLN A 43 -14.91 0.50 2.17
C GLN A 43 -14.84 0.58 0.63
N CYS A 44 -13.65 0.55 0.03
CA CYS A 44 -13.47 0.56 -1.42
C CYS A 44 -13.21 -0.87 -1.97
N PRO A 45 -14.11 -1.44 -2.80
CA PRO A 45 -13.96 -2.80 -3.31
C PRO A 45 -12.71 -2.96 -4.20
N HIS A 46 -12.35 -1.94 -4.98
CA HIS A 46 -11.15 -1.96 -5.80
C HIS A 46 -9.87 -1.97 -4.94
N CYS A 47 -9.82 -1.13 -3.90
CA CYS A 47 -8.67 -1.08 -3.01
C CYS A 47 -8.56 -2.32 -2.12
N ARG A 48 -9.66 -3.02 -1.82
CA ARG A 48 -9.63 -4.33 -1.15
C ARG A 48 -8.89 -5.38 -1.99
N ILE A 49 -9.21 -5.46 -3.27
CA ILE A 49 -8.51 -6.36 -4.21
C ILE A 49 -7.06 -5.94 -4.35
N ALA A 50 -6.80 -4.64 -4.52
CA ALA A 50 -5.44 -4.13 -4.64
C ALA A 50 -4.59 -4.42 -3.39
N ALA A 51 -5.16 -4.32 -2.19
CA ALA A 51 -4.44 -4.62 -0.95
C ALA A 51 -3.98 -6.10 -0.89
N GLN A 52 -4.81 -7.03 -1.36
CA GLN A 52 -4.42 -8.44 -1.49
C GLN A 52 -3.28 -8.61 -2.50
N GLN A 53 -3.38 -7.96 -3.66
CA GLN A 53 -2.34 -8.00 -4.69
C GLN A 53 -1.01 -7.42 -4.20
N PHE A 54 -1.03 -6.33 -3.44
CA PHE A 54 0.16 -5.75 -2.83
C PHE A 54 0.76 -6.67 -1.77
N ALA A 55 -0.05 -7.30 -0.92
CA ALA A 55 0.43 -8.27 0.07
C ALA A 55 1.17 -9.44 -0.61
N ASP A 56 0.58 -10.02 -1.66
CA ASP A 56 1.20 -11.09 -2.44
C ASP A 56 2.50 -10.65 -3.11
N LEU A 57 2.51 -9.46 -3.70
CA LEU A 57 3.70 -8.88 -4.31
C LEU A 57 4.82 -8.71 -3.27
N PHE A 58 4.50 -8.15 -2.11
CA PHE A 58 5.48 -7.85 -1.08
C PHE A 58 6.07 -9.14 -0.49
N ALA A 59 5.25 -10.15 -0.22
CA ALA A 59 5.74 -11.46 0.21
C ALA A 59 6.71 -12.09 -0.81
N ARG A 60 6.44 -11.92 -2.12
CA ARG A 60 7.36 -12.40 -3.18
C ARG A 60 8.66 -11.61 -3.22
N VAL A 61 8.59 -10.28 -3.08
CA VAL A 61 9.79 -9.43 -3.02
C VAL A 61 10.66 -9.80 -1.82
N ASP A 62 10.05 -9.98 -0.65
CA ASP A 62 10.76 -10.33 0.58
C ASP A 62 11.45 -11.70 0.44
N LEU A 63 10.78 -12.68 -0.19
CA LEU A 63 11.37 -13.98 -0.51
C LEU A 63 12.57 -13.86 -1.47
N LEU A 64 12.50 -12.99 -2.47
CA LEU A 64 13.62 -12.77 -3.40
C LEU A 64 14.81 -12.07 -2.72
N LEU A 65 14.54 -11.07 -1.88
CA LEU A 65 15.57 -10.35 -1.14
C LEU A 65 16.24 -11.26 -0.08
N ALA A 66 15.46 -12.07 0.64
CA ALA A 66 16.00 -13.04 1.60
C ALA A 66 16.88 -14.10 0.92
N ARG A 67 16.57 -14.48 -0.33
CA ARG A 67 17.37 -15.42 -1.13
C ARG A 67 18.67 -14.80 -1.67
N ASN A 68 18.79 -13.48 -1.73
CA ASN A 68 19.97 -12.79 -2.27
C ASN A 68 20.62 -11.82 -1.25
N PRO A 69 21.23 -12.35 -0.18
CA PRO A 69 21.90 -11.52 0.83
C PRO A 69 23.16 -10.81 0.32
N GLN A 70 23.58 -11.04 -0.93
CA GLN A 70 24.80 -10.48 -1.52
C GLN A 70 24.56 -9.22 -2.38
N GLY A 71 23.32 -8.71 -2.45
CA GLY A 71 22.97 -7.48 -3.19
C GLY A 71 23.53 -6.18 -2.62
N ASP A 72 24.23 -6.21 -1.47
CA ASP A 72 24.76 -5.05 -0.74
C ASP A 72 26.29 -4.89 -0.87
N ARG A 73 26.84 -5.24 -2.05
CA ARG A 73 28.29 -5.14 -2.34
C ARG A 73 28.57 -4.57 -3.73
N ARG A 74 28.00 -3.41 -4.06
CA ARG A 74 28.42 -2.69 -5.26
C ARG A 74 28.48 -1.19 -5.09
#